data_AF-A0A966AZ25-F1
#
_entry.id   AF-A0A966AZ25-F1
#
_cell.length_a   1.000
_cell.length_b   1.000
_cell.length_c   1.000
_cell.angle_alpha   90.00
_cell.angle_beta   90.00
_cell.angle_gamma   90.00
#
_symmetry.space_group_name_H-M   'P 1'
#
loop_
_entity.id
_entity.type
_entity.pdbx_description
1 polymer ?
#
loop_
_entity_poly.entity_id
_entity_poly.type
_entity_poly.pdbx_seq_one_letter_code
_entity_poly.pdbx_strand_id
1 'polypeptide(L)'
;MADKKSIVTLDIVSQRVTMARFSLSKGSLILHDYAYRYLVGDPAADSARIPQVSAAIKELASTLKLSGSDVYYTISGHAVFTRFVSLPNLQGSELDQLVEFEAQQNVPFPIEEVTWAYQPVSSSGEEVEVLLVAIKNEAIDEINEAVEDGSLVGRGVDVAPVALCNAFKFSYPETEGAALLIDVGARTTDLIYIEGKRIYTRSVPVGGAAASSAIAKEFDMSFADAEERKMQDGFVSLGGAAADHEDPGIAAMSKVIRTTMTRLHSEIMRTTGNYRQAGGSAPTIAYLCGGSAAMPYLREFLAEKLGFEVEYFNALSSVEIGPRVDAEEVGKDAHNLGELVGLALRDVSPDNVSIDLAPNDILARRELDKKKPFLFAAAACWFILLIMGVLYYNKGASTAQSNLNQLNDAQGVLSGYAGKIDKIEAEEEKGADEAKPIEAAVKGRTAHIEIFNHLNSIVQNDNVWFVQIEPLFQGFPEKDAAKLGEKDVSGKFKKPQKKKDVGAPDANVITHFRLYGMFRESSQSLYGFEERLKESVVFDVKEMDENNRSVVEKGANEYAGFVRYDLPLIEHIHTNKAK
;
A
#
# COMPACT_ATOMS: atom_id res chain seq x y z
N MET A 1 -16.21 20.79 16.60
CA MET A 1 -15.46 21.38 17.72
C MET A 1 -14.01 20.98 17.48
N ALA A 2 -13.16 21.91 17.03
CA ALA A 2 -11.75 21.58 16.86
C ALA A 2 -11.16 21.35 18.26
N ASP A 3 -10.61 20.16 18.50
CA ASP A 3 -9.95 19.82 19.76
C ASP A 3 -8.91 20.89 20.07
N LYS A 4 -9.10 21.58 21.20
CA LYS A 4 -8.09 22.49 21.75
C LYS A 4 -6.91 21.63 22.16
N LYS A 5 -5.89 21.53 21.31
CA LYS A 5 -4.64 20.85 21.66
C LYS A 5 -4.08 21.53 22.91
N SER A 6 -4.05 20.79 24.01
CA SER A 6 -3.46 21.22 25.26
C SER A 6 -1.95 21.37 25.06
N ILE A 7 -1.38 22.46 25.54
CA ILE A 7 0.05 22.75 25.49
C ILE A 7 0.53 22.85 26.93
N VAL A 8 1.35 21.90 27.38
CA VAL A 8 1.96 21.95 28.71
C VAL A 8 3.33 22.56 28.58
N THR A 9 3.63 23.55 29.42
CA THR A 9 4.92 24.21 29.48
C THR A 9 5.51 24.13 30.87
N LEU A 10 6.83 24.05 30.94
CA LEU A 10 7.59 23.91 32.18
C LEU A 10 8.83 24.81 32.13
N ASP A 11 8.97 25.66 33.12
CA ASP A 11 10.10 26.54 33.29
C ASP A 11 10.96 26.04 34.46
N ILE A 12 12.23 25.78 34.20
CA ILE A 12 13.19 25.23 35.16
C ILE A 12 14.31 26.25 35.39
N VAL A 13 14.09 27.16 36.34
CA VAL A 13 15.08 28.15 36.76
C VAL A 13 15.77 27.74 38.06
N SER A 14 16.78 28.52 38.49
CA SER A 14 17.71 28.08 39.54
C SER A 14 17.07 27.88 40.93
N GLN A 15 15.99 28.61 41.26
CA GLN A 15 15.31 28.53 42.56
C GLN A 15 13.80 28.36 42.46
N ARG A 16 13.26 28.16 41.25
CA ARG A 16 11.83 28.02 41.03
C ARG A 16 11.59 27.08 39.85
N VAL A 17 10.60 26.21 39.98
CA VAL A 17 10.07 25.41 38.88
C VAL A 17 8.62 25.79 38.71
N THR A 18 8.22 26.21 37.53
CA THR A 18 6.84 26.63 37.23
C THR A 18 6.30 25.79 36.09
N MET A 19 5.07 25.29 36.23
CA MET A 19 4.39 24.51 35.21
C MET A 19 3.05 25.15 34.90
N ALA A 20 2.69 25.20 33.63
CA ALA A 20 1.41 25.73 33.18
C ALA A 20 0.83 24.90 32.04
N ARG A 21 -0.48 24.94 31.90
CA ARG A 21 -1.20 24.37 30.77
C ARG A 21 -1.96 25.46 30.04
N PHE A 22 -1.71 25.53 28.74
CA PHE A 22 -2.33 26.44 27.81
C PHE A 22 -3.18 25.71 26.77
N SER A 23 -3.99 26.46 26.04
CA SER A 23 -4.54 26.01 24.76
C SER A 23 -4.61 27.19 23.79
N LEU A 24 -4.46 26.90 22.50
CA LEU A 24 -4.71 27.88 21.46
C LEU A 24 -6.16 27.80 20.96
N SER A 25 -6.84 28.94 20.86
CA SER A 25 -8.21 29.02 20.38
C SER A 25 -8.40 30.27 19.51
N LYS A 26 -8.57 30.09 18.20
CA LYS A 26 -8.78 31.18 17.23
C LYS A 26 -7.70 32.29 17.30
N GLY A 27 -6.45 31.93 17.61
CA GLY A 27 -5.33 32.88 17.74
C GLY A 27 -5.13 33.42 19.16
N SER A 28 -6.10 33.28 20.06
CA SER A 28 -5.92 33.59 21.49
C SER A 28 -5.25 32.43 22.22
N LEU A 29 -4.26 32.75 23.07
CA LEU A 29 -3.70 31.82 24.03
C LEU A 29 -4.53 31.87 25.32
N ILE A 30 -4.94 30.70 25.84
CA ILE A 30 -5.73 30.60 27.07
C ILE A 30 -4.92 29.85 28.12
N LEU A 31 -4.72 30.46 29.30
CA LEU A 31 -4.12 29.81 30.47
C LEU A 31 -5.20 29.05 31.25
N HIS A 32 -5.08 27.73 31.35
CA HIS A 32 -6.06 26.88 32.07
C HIS A 32 -5.72 26.68 33.54
N ASP A 33 -4.43 26.57 33.86
CA ASP A 33 -3.91 26.25 35.17
C ASP A 33 -2.39 26.43 35.18
N TYR A 34 -1.88 26.84 36.34
CA TYR A 34 -0.45 26.95 36.61
C TYR A 34 -0.18 26.62 38.07
N ALA A 35 1.05 26.20 38.36
CA ALA A 35 1.56 26.04 39.71
C ALA A 35 3.09 26.19 39.69
N TYR A 36 3.66 26.55 40.83
CA TYR A 36 5.11 26.62 41.00
C TYR A 36 5.57 26.02 42.32
N ARG A 37 6.86 25.70 42.38
CA ARG A 37 7.57 25.30 43.61
C ARG A 37 8.89 26.05 43.69
N TYR A 38 9.20 26.56 44.88
CA TYR A 38 10.52 27.10 45.18
C TYR A 38 11.47 25.96 45.55
N LEU A 39 12.72 26.10 45.12
CA LEU A 39 13.81 25.20 45.50
C LEU A 39 14.55 25.83 46.68
N VAL A 40 14.93 25.01 47.65
CA VAL A 40 15.56 25.47 48.89
C VAL A 40 17.08 25.31 48.78
N GLY A 41 17.81 26.35 49.21
CA GLY A 41 19.27 26.35 49.26
C GLY A 41 19.92 27.25 48.23
N ASP A 42 21.26 27.25 48.26
CA ASP A 42 22.09 28.08 47.39
C ASP A 42 22.04 27.57 45.94
N PRO A 43 21.57 28.36 44.96
CA PRO A 43 21.52 27.96 43.56
C PRO A 43 22.90 27.78 42.91
N ALA A 44 24.00 28.12 43.60
CA ALA A 44 25.36 27.79 43.18
C ALA A 44 25.77 26.35 43.57
N ALA A 45 25.03 25.69 44.46
CA ALA A 45 25.33 24.32 44.92
C ALA A 45 24.64 23.27 44.04
N ASP A 46 25.20 23.04 42.83
CA ASP A 46 24.56 22.24 41.77
C ASP A 46 24.16 20.80 42.19
N SER A 47 24.97 20.11 43.02
CA SER A 47 24.74 18.71 43.42
C SER A 47 23.41 18.43 44.15
N ALA A 48 22.87 19.40 44.90
CA ALA A 48 21.61 19.25 45.63
C ALA A 48 20.40 19.74 44.81
N ARG A 49 20.63 20.35 43.64
CA ARG A 49 19.59 21.04 42.86
C ARG A 49 18.76 20.08 42.02
N ILE A 50 19.41 19.18 41.27
CA ILE A 50 18.71 18.26 40.36
C ILE A 50 17.69 17.37 41.10
N PRO A 51 18.00 16.77 42.27
CA PRO A 51 17.01 16.01 43.03
C PRO A 51 15.80 16.84 43.47
N GLN A 52 16.00 18.11 43.83
CA GLN A 52 14.91 19.01 44.18
C GLN A 52 14.07 19.39 42.97
N VAL A 53 14.71 19.61 41.81
CA VAL A 53 14.01 19.86 40.54
C VAL A 53 13.13 18.65 40.17
N SER A 54 13.66 17.44 40.19
CA SER A 54 12.90 16.20 39.92
C SER A 54 11.70 16.07 40.87
N ALA A 55 11.90 16.29 42.17
CA ALA A 55 10.82 16.28 43.17
C ALA A 55 9.75 17.35 42.88
N ALA A 56 10.16 18.58 42.55
CA ALA A 56 9.26 19.68 42.22
C ALA A 56 8.44 19.39 40.96
N ILE A 57 9.07 18.90 39.89
CA ILE A 57 8.38 18.53 38.64
C ILE A 57 7.33 17.46 38.92
N LYS A 58 7.69 16.41 39.68
CA LYS A 58 6.77 15.34 40.04
C LYS A 58 5.57 15.83 40.84
N GLU A 59 5.79 16.72 41.81
CA GLU A 59 4.72 17.32 42.60
C GLU A 59 3.80 18.20 41.75
N LEU A 60 4.37 19.02 40.86
CA LEU A 60 3.62 19.89 39.94
C LEU A 60 2.80 19.07 38.96
N ALA A 61 3.39 18.04 38.35
CA ALA A 61 2.70 17.14 37.42
C ALA A 61 1.53 16.43 38.11
N SER A 62 1.71 15.98 39.36
CA SER A 62 0.63 15.38 40.16
C SER A 62 -0.45 16.41 40.51
N THR A 63 -0.07 17.60 40.95
CA THR A 63 -1.00 18.67 41.37
C THR A 63 -1.89 19.13 40.22
N LEU A 64 -1.30 19.35 39.05
CA LEU A 64 -2.00 19.79 37.84
C LEU A 64 -2.65 18.63 37.06
N LYS A 65 -2.43 17.38 37.49
CA LYS A 65 -2.90 16.15 36.84
C LYS A 65 -2.42 16.05 35.38
N LEU A 66 -1.13 16.30 35.18
CA LEU A 66 -0.46 16.32 33.87
C LEU A 66 0.49 15.15 33.66
N SER A 67 0.57 14.17 34.58
CA SER A 67 1.35 12.95 34.37
C SER A 67 0.96 12.24 33.06
N GLY A 68 1.97 11.88 32.27
CA GLY A 68 1.85 11.32 30.92
C GLY A 68 1.67 12.36 29.81
N SER A 69 1.68 13.67 30.14
CA SER A 69 1.52 14.72 29.13
C SER A 69 2.84 15.04 28.43
N ASP A 70 2.70 15.38 27.15
CA ASP A 70 3.71 16.05 26.35
C ASP A 70 4.00 17.45 26.91
N VAL A 71 5.28 17.75 27.20
CA VAL A 71 5.71 19.04 27.80
C VAL A 71 6.82 19.70 26.98
N TYR A 72 6.69 21.00 26.75
CA TYR A 72 7.80 21.85 26.31
C TYR A 72 8.43 22.49 27.53
N TYR A 73 9.75 22.48 27.64
CA TYR A 73 10.41 23.11 28.78
C TYR A 73 11.54 24.01 28.34
N THR A 74 11.88 24.92 29.23
CA THR A 74 12.99 25.83 29.04
C THR A 74 14.03 25.62 30.13
N ILE A 75 15.27 25.95 29.78
CA ILE A 75 16.40 25.97 30.69
C ILE A 75 16.94 27.39 30.81
N SER A 76 17.50 27.70 31.98
CA SER A 76 18.11 29.01 32.26
C SER A 76 19.23 29.34 31.27
N GLY A 77 19.30 30.59 30.82
CA GLY A 77 20.35 31.07 29.92
C GLY A 77 21.77 30.84 30.44
N HIS A 78 21.97 30.78 31.77
CA HIS A 78 23.28 30.49 32.37
C HIS A 78 23.85 29.11 32.02
N ALA A 79 22.99 28.11 31.85
CA ALA A 79 23.42 26.74 31.53
C ALA A 79 23.85 26.59 30.06
N VAL A 80 23.62 27.62 29.25
CA VAL A 80 23.69 27.55 27.80
C VAL A 80 24.63 28.61 27.25
N PHE A 81 25.49 28.21 26.33
CA PHE A 81 26.30 29.13 25.56
C PHE A 81 25.47 29.70 24.40
N THR A 82 25.36 31.02 24.32
CA THR A 82 24.65 31.72 23.25
C THR A 82 25.58 32.64 22.47
N ARG A 83 25.53 32.59 21.13
CA ARG A 83 26.38 33.42 20.26
C ARG A 83 25.63 33.83 19.00
N PHE A 84 25.66 35.12 18.67
CA PHE A 84 25.20 35.61 17.37
C PHE A 84 26.35 35.58 16.36
N VAL A 85 26.08 35.03 15.18
CA VAL A 85 27.02 34.95 14.05
C VAL A 85 26.34 35.52 12.80
N SER A 86 27.03 36.41 12.08
CA SER A 86 26.55 36.91 10.79
C SER A 86 27.12 36.05 9.68
N LEU A 87 26.24 35.48 8.85
CA LEU A 87 26.60 34.58 7.76
C LEU A 87 26.09 35.14 6.44
N PRO A 88 26.73 34.83 5.30
CA PRO A 88 26.13 35.10 3.99
C PRO A 88 24.77 34.40 3.88
N ASN A 89 23.82 35.07 3.24
CA ASN A 89 22.46 34.56 3.04
C ASN A 89 22.45 33.45 1.98
N LEU A 90 22.76 32.23 2.42
CA LEU A 90 22.72 31.00 1.62
C LEU A 90 21.38 30.28 1.82
N GLN A 91 20.92 29.53 0.82
CA GLN A 91 19.66 28.79 0.91
C GLN A 91 19.90 27.30 1.19
N GLY A 92 19.04 26.71 2.02
CA GLY A 92 19.01 25.26 2.27
C GLY A 92 20.29 24.73 2.90
N SER A 93 20.76 23.58 2.40
CA SER A 93 21.84 22.79 3.01
C SER A 93 23.21 23.48 3.05
N GLU A 94 23.44 24.51 2.22
CA GLU A 94 24.69 25.27 2.22
C GLU A 94 24.82 26.14 3.48
N LEU A 95 23.69 26.69 3.95
CA LEU A 95 23.65 27.44 5.21
C LEU A 95 23.95 26.52 6.39
N ASP A 96 23.36 25.32 6.41
CA ASP A 96 23.53 24.35 7.50
C ASP A 96 24.99 23.94 7.68
N GLN A 97 25.70 23.68 6.57
CA GLN A 97 27.13 23.33 6.61
C GLN A 97 28.00 24.48 7.12
N LEU A 98 27.68 25.72 6.73
CA LEU A 98 28.41 26.88 7.19
C LEU A 98 28.15 27.17 8.67
N VAL A 99 26.90 27.03 9.11
CA VAL A 99 26.51 27.14 10.51
C VAL A 99 27.22 26.09 11.36
N GLU A 100 27.32 24.84 10.89
CA GLU A 100 28.04 23.77 11.59
C GLU A 100 29.54 24.11 11.72
N PHE A 101 30.16 24.61 10.65
CA PHE A 101 31.56 25.08 10.71
C PHE A 101 31.74 26.21 11.73
N GLU A 102 30.84 27.19 11.74
CA GLU A 102 30.88 28.33 12.66
C GLU A 102 30.60 27.92 14.11
N ALA A 103 29.71 26.94 14.32
CA ALA A 103 29.48 26.34 15.63
C ALA A 103 30.75 25.70 16.18
N GLN A 104 31.48 24.93 15.36
CA GLN A 104 32.76 24.31 15.77
C GLN A 104 33.84 25.35 16.15
N GLN A 105 33.84 26.53 15.54
CA GLN A 105 34.81 27.60 15.86
C GLN A 105 34.41 28.45 17.07
N ASN A 106 33.11 28.65 17.29
CA ASN A 106 32.61 29.58 18.31
C ASN A 106 32.22 28.89 19.62
N VAL A 107 31.79 27.63 19.59
CA VAL A 107 31.41 26.89 20.80
C VAL A 107 32.69 26.53 21.59
N PRO A 108 32.79 26.89 22.88
CA PRO A 108 34.01 26.73 23.66
C PRO A 108 34.26 25.29 24.15
N PHE A 109 33.55 24.32 23.59
CA PHE A 109 33.58 22.90 23.97
C PHE A 109 33.65 22.05 22.70
N PRO A 110 34.19 20.81 22.77
CA PRO A 110 34.11 19.87 21.66
C PRO A 110 32.65 19.68 21.21
N ILE A 111 32.39 19.73 19.90
CA ILE A 111 31.03 19.70 19.36
C ILE A 111 30.33 18.37 19.69
N GLU A 112 31.10 17.31 19.95
CA GLU A 112 30.63 15.98 20.34
C GLU A 112 30.17 15.91 21.80
N GLU A 113 30.63 16.83 22.66
CA GLU A 113 30.29 16.90 24.10
C GLU A 113 29.10 17.82 24.39
N VAL A 114 28.54 18.44 23.35
CA VAL A 114 27.46 19.40 23.47
C VAL A 114 26.27 19.06 22.57
N THR A 115 25.09 19.37 23.06
CA THR A 115 23.88 19.47 22.26
C THR A 115 23.75 20.92 21.86
N TRP A 116 23.63 21.18 20.56
CA TRP A 116 23.54 22.52 20.02
C TRP A 116 22.44 22.63 18.98
N ALA A 117 21.93 23.83 18.83
CA ALA A 117 20.93 24.19 17.84
C ALA A 117 21.16 25.63 17.39
N TYR A 118 20.54 25.99 16.27
CA TYR A 118 20.62 27.35 15.75
C TYR A 118 19.28 27.83 15.26
N GLN A 119 19.09 29.15 15.23
CA GLN A 119 17.90 29.78 14.71
C GLN A 119 18.29 31.06 13.93
N PRO A 120 17.90 31.19 12.66
CA PRO A 120 17.98 32.45 11.94
C PRO A 120 17.07 33.48 12.62
N VAL A 121 17.63 34.65 12.97
CA VAL A 121 16.94 35.67 13.76
C VAL A 121 16.59 36.89 12.90
N SER A 122 17.53 37.33 12.08
CA SER A 122 17.34 38.45 11.18
C SER A 122 18.02 38.18 9.83
N SER A 123 17.53 38.80 8.76
CA SER A 123 18.14 38.72 7.44
C SER A 123 18.21 40.12 6.83
N SER A 124 19.41 40.52 6.44
CA SER A 124 19.70 41.79 5.77
C SER A 124 20.25 41.50 4.38
N GLY A 125 19.39 41.01 3.47
CA GLY A 125 19.68 40.85 2.04
C GLY A 125 20.82 39.88 1.73
N GLU A 126 22.05 40.36 1.90
CA GLU A 126 23.30 39.63 1.68
C GLU A 126 23.73 38.80 2.90
N GLU A 127 23.27 39.14 4.10
CA GLU A 127 23.62 38.43 5.34
C GLU A 127 22.38 37.93 6.09
N VAL A 128 22.56 36.85 6.84
CA VAL A 128 21.62 36.28 7.80
C VAL A 128 22.30 36.19 9.16
N GLU A 129 21.68 36.76 10.17
CA GLU A 129 22.14 36.67 11.56
C GLU A 129 21.54 35.43 12.20
N VAL A 130 22.41 34.56 12.69
CA VAL A 130 22.06 33.27 13.29
C VAL A 130 22.42 33.30 14.78
N LEU A 131 21.45 32.89 15.60
CA LEU A 131 21.67 32.62 17.02
C LEU A 131 22.08 31.15 17.18
N LEU A 132 23.33 30.93 17.57
CA LEU A 132 23.87 29.64 18.00
C LEU A 132 23.66 29.45 19.49
N VAL A 133 23.22 28.25 19.87
CA VAL A 133 22.95 27.87 21.24
C VAL A 133 23.52 26.47 21.51
N ALA A 134 24.31 26.32 22.58
CA ALA A 134 24.95 25.06 22.92
C ALA A 134 24.96 24.79 24.43
N ILE A 135 24.67 23.55 24.83
CA ILE A 135 24.70 23.06 26.21
C ILE A 135 25.48 21.76 26.27
N LYS A 136 26.19 21.50 27.38
CA LYS A 136 26.85 20.20 27.60
C LYS A 136 25.84 19.07 27.67
N ASN A 137 26.14 17.92 27.05
CA ASN A 137 25.26 16.74 27.03
C ASN A 137 24.86 16.31 28.46
N GLU A 138 25.83 16.23 29.38
CA GLU A 138 25.57 15.88 30.79
C GLU A 138 24.52 16.81 31.45
N ALA A 139 24.60 18.11 31.20
CA ALA A 139 23.70 19.09 31.82
C ALA A 139 22.28 19.02 31.26
N ILE A 140 22.11 18.72 29.97
CA ILE A 140 20.78 18.54 29.38
C ILE A 140 20.19 17.18 29.76
N ASP A 141 21.01 16.13 29.84
CA ASP A 141 20.58 14.78 30.21
C ASP A 141 20.04 14.74 31.64
N GLU A 142 20.71 15.37 32.61
CA GLU A 142 20.21 15.50 33.99
C GLU A 142 18.82 16.16 34.06
N ILE A 143 18.56 17.17 33.21
CA ILE A 143 17.27 17.86 33.16
C ILE A 143 16.22 16.97 32.48
N ASN A 144 16.59 16.27 31.41
CA ASN A 144 15.72 15.33 30.71
C ASN A 144 15.27 14.21 31.66
N GLU A 145 16.20 13.63 32.43
CA GLU A 145 15.91 12.62 33.45
C GLU A 145 14.95 13.16 34.52
N ALA A 146 15.16 14.39 35.02
CA ALA A 146 14.26 15.01 35.98
C ALA A 146 12.84 15.23 35.43
N VAL A 147 12.70 15.53 34.14
CA VAL A 147 11.40 15.64 33.46
C VAL A 147 10.72 14.28 33.33
N GLU A 148 11.48 13.25 32.94
CA GLU A 148 10.99 11.87 32.80
C GLU A 148 10.58 11.25 34.16
N ASP A 149 11.35 11.48 35.22
CA ASP A 149 11.03 11.10 36.60
C ASP A 149 9.73 11.75 37.12
N GLY A 150 9.44 12.95 36.63
CA GLY A 150 8.17 13.65 36.81
C GLY A 150 6.98 13.00 36.10
N SER A 151 7.21 11.89 35.38
CA SER A 151 6.25 11.22 34.51
C SER A 151 5.74 12.13 33.39
N LEU A 152 6.59 13.01 32.84
CA LEU A 152 6.27 13.86 31.69
C LEU A 152 7.03 13.36 30.46
N VAL A 153 6.54 13.73 29.26
CA VAL A 153 7.19 13.38 27.99
C VAL A 153 7.77 14.64 27.35
N GLY A 154 9.10 14.76 27.33
CA GLY A 154 9.79 15.93 26.75
C GLY A 154 9.55 16.09 25.25
N ARG A 155 8.78 17.13 24.87
CA ARG A 155 8.40 17.48 23.49
C ARG A 155 9.18 18.63 22.88
N GLY A 156 10.03 19.30 23.63
CA GLY A 156 10.91 20.35 23.11
C GLY A 156 11.66 21.01 24.24
N VAL A 157 12.94 21.33 24.00
CA VAL A 157 13.75 22.07 24.96
C VAL A 157 14.17 23.39 24.34
N ASP A 158 13.67 24.49 24.89
CA ASP A 158 14.05 25.83 24.49
C ASP A 158 14.96 26.47 25.56
N VAL A 159 15.40 27.69 25.30
CA VAL A 159 16.17 28.50 26.26
C VAL A 159 15.37 29.71 26.71
N ALA A 160 15.51 30.08 27.98
CA ALA A 160 14.63 31.08 28.61
C ALA A 160 14.63 32.43 27.85
N PRO A 161 15.77 32.97 27.39
CA PRO A 161 15.78 34.22 26.63
C PRO A 161 14.99 34.19 25.31
N VAL A 162 14.94 33.03 24.66
CA VAL A 162 14.21 32.85 23.39
C VAL A 162 12.71 32.75 23.66
N ALA A 163 12.31 31.96 24.67
CA ALA A 163 10.94 31.88 25.11
C ALA A 163 10.41 33.28 25.52
N LEU A 164 11.15 34.01 26.34
CA LEU A 164 10.83 35.38 26.74
C LEU A 164 10.65 36.32 25.55
N CYS A 165 11.47 36.20 24.51
CA CYS A 165 11.32 37.00 23.30
C CYS A 165 9.98 36.74 22.60
N ASN A 166 9.55 35.48 22.49
CA ASN A 166 8.25 35.14 21.91
C ASN A 166 7.10 35.70 22.75
N ALA A 167 7.19 35.61 24.08
CA ALA A 167 6.20 36.17 24.98
C ALA A 167 6.13 37.69 24.86
N PHE A 168 7.27 38.36 24.72
CA PHE A 168 7.35 39.80 24.53
C PHE A 168 6.66 40.24 23.24
N LYS A 169 7.03 39.63 22.11
CA LYS A 169 6.45 39.94 20.79
C LYS A 169 4.94 39.73 20.76
N PHE A 170 4.44 38.74 21.50
CA PHE A 170 3.00 38.48 21.62
C PHE A 170 2.29 39.46 22.54
N SER A 171 2.92 39.84 23.66
CA SER A 171 2.30 40.70 24.68
C SER A 171 2.36 42.18 24.33
N TYR A 172 3.34 42.59 23.52
CA TYR A 172 3.63 43.99 23.18
C TYR A 172 3.95 44.17 21.67
N PRO A 173 3.06 43.76 20.75
CA PRO A 173 3.32 43.79 19.31
C PRO A 173 3.50 45.22 18.74
N GLU A 174 2.93 46.21 19.42
CA GLU A 174 2.96 47.63 19.04
C GLU A 174 4.21 48.37 19.54
N THR A 175 5.18 47.69 20.16
CA THR A 175 6.38 48.35 20.68
C THR A 175 7.24 48.85 19.53
N GLU A 176 7.32 50.18 19.38
CA GLU A 176 8.20 50.83 18.42
C GLU A 176 9.60 51.07 19.02
N GLY A 177 10.64 50.89 18.20
CA GLY A 177 12.04 51.11 18.61
C GLY A 177 12.67 49.92 19.35
N ALA A 178 13.74 50.20 20.08
CA ALA A 178 14.48 49.19 20.85
C ALA A 178 13.92 49.09 22.27
N ALA A 179 13.51 47.88 22.67
CA ALA A 179 13.10 47.56 24.04
C ALA A 179 14.15 46.66 24.71
N LEU A 180 14.28 46.80 26.04
CA LEU A 180 15.14 45.95 26.86
C LEU A 180 14.30 45.15 27.85
N LEU A 181 14.25 43.83 27.69
CA LEU A 181 13.70 42.94 28.70
C LEU A 181 14.83 42.54 29.66
N ILE A 182 14.58 42.71 30.97
CA ILE A 182 15.52 42.46 32.07
C ILE A 182 14.92 41.35 32.94
N ASP A 183 15.34 40.11 32.71
CA ASP A 183 14.92 38.96 33.52
C ASP A 183 15.85 38.75 34.70
N VAL A 184 15.48 39.24 35.89
CA VAL A 184 16.29 39.13 37.11
C VAL A 184 15.99 37.82 37.83
N GLY A 185 16.63 36.76 37.38
CA GLY A 185 16.62 35.45 38.01
C GLY A 185 17.41 35.40 39.34
N ALA A 186 17.49 34.20 39.92
CA ALA A 186 18.24 33.97 41.16
C ALA A 186 19.76 34.02 40.93
N ARG A 187 20.28 33.25 39.97
CA ARG A 187 21.73 33.13 39.71
C ARG A 187 22.24 34.17 38.72
N THR A 188 21.46 34.44 37.67
CA THR A 188 21.81 35.34 36.58
C THR A 188 20.69 36.33 36.29
N THR A 189 21.03 37.38 35.55
CA THR A 189 20.04 38.23 34.87
C THR A 189 20.20 38.07 33.38
N ASP A 190 19.13 37.78 32.66
CA ASP A 190 19.13 37.71 31.20
C ASP A 190 18.69 39.07 30.64
N LEU A 191 19.55 39.67 29.80
CA LEU A 191 19.30 40.95 29.14
C LEU A 191 18.96 40.69 27.69
N ILE A 192 17.75 41.04 27.27
CA ILE A 192 17.24 40.74 25.93
C ILE A 192 16.80 42.04 25.27
N TYR A 193 17.52 42.43 24.22
CA TYR A 193 17.25 43.63 23.44
C TYR A 193 16.45 43.22 22.21
N ILE A 194 15.31 43.87 21.99
CA ILE A 194 14.38 43.54 20.91
C ILE A 194 14.12 44.82 20.11
N GLU A 195 14.41 44.79 18.82
CA GLU A 195 14.22 45.91 17.89
C GLU A 195 13.70 45.36 16.55
N GLY A 196 12.37 45.36 16.38
CA GLY A 196 11.71 44.71 15.26
C GLY A 196 12.05 43.20 15.19
N LYS A 197 12.78 42.78 14.15
CA LYS A 197 13.26 41.39 14.00
C LYS A 197 14.63 41.14 14.67
N ARG A 198 15.38 42.19 15.00
CA ARG A 198 16.69 42.05 15.64
C ARG A 198 16.50 41.67 17.10
N ILE A 199 17.21 40.63 17.52
CA ILE A 199 17.26 40.19 18.91
C ILE A 199 18.73 40.10 19.31
N TYR A 200 19.07 40.62 20.48
CA TYR A 200 20.38 40.45 21.08
C TYR A 200 20.19 40.03 22.53
N THR A 201 20.85 38.96 22.96
CA THR A 201 20.75 38.48 24.33
C THR A 201 22.12 38.28 24.97
N ARG A 202 22.20 38.54 26.27
CA ARG A 202 23.36 38.25 27.10
C ARG A 202 22.93 37.95 28.54
N SER A 203 23.33 36.80 29.05
CA SER A 203 23.22 36.46 30.47
C SER A 203 24.38 37.07 31.26
N VAL A 204 24.07 37.74 32.38
CA VAL A 204 25.07 38.31 33.29
C VAL A 204 25.02 37.60 34.65
N PRO A 205 26.18 37.32 35.28
CA PRO A 205 26.26 36.54 36.54
C PRO A 205 25.92 37.39 37.77
N VAL A 206 24.80 38.12 37.70
CA VAL A 206 24.27 38.92 38.79
C VAL A 206 22.77 38.65 38.86
N GLY A 207 22.31 38.02 39.93
CA GLY A 207 20.89 37.77 40.20
C GLY A 207 20.55 37.95 41.68
N GLY A 208 19.34 37.59 42.07
CA GLY A 208 18.83 37.76 43.43
C GLY A 208 19.60 36.98 44.51
N ALA A 209 20.16 35.81 44.17
CA ALA A 209 20.95 35.00 45.10
C ALA A 209 22.25 35.70 45.51
N ALA A 210 22.82 36.56 44.64
CA ALA A 210 23.99 37.35 45.01
C ALA A 210 23.68 38.33 46.16
N ALA A 211 22.44 38.84 46.22
CA ALA A 211 22.00 39.64 47.35
C ALA A 211 21.85 38.78 48.61
N SER A 212 21.27 37.59 48.49
CA SER A 212 21.10 36.64 49.60
C SER A 212 22.45 36.18 50.18
N SER A 213 23.43 35.85 49.33
CA SER A 213 24.79 35.51 49.79
C SER A 213 25.48 36.70 50.49
N ALA A 214 25.25 37.92 50.01
CA ALA A 214 25.81 39.12 50.64
C ALA A 214 25.15 39.40 52.00
N ILE A 215 23.83 39.19 52.12
CA ILE A 215 23.09 39.29 53.37
C ILE A 215 23.56 38.21 54.36
N ALA A 216 23.67 36.96 53.91
CA ALA A 216 24.17 35.85 54.72
C ALA A 216 25.53 36.16 55.34
N LYS A 217 26.43 36.76 54.55
CA LYS A 217 27.75 37.19 55.00
C LYS A 217 27.71 38.38 55.96
N GLU A 218 26.89 39.39 55.69
CA GLU A 218 26.79 40.60 56.52
C GLU A 218 26.19 40.31 57.90
N PHE A 219 25.18 39.43 57.94
CA PHE A 219 24.44 39.13 59.17
C PHE A 219 24.82 37.78 59.82
N ASP A 220 25.87 37.13 59.32
CA ASP A 220 26.38 35.83 59.82
C ASP A 220 25.28 34.77 59.99
N MET A 221 24.51 34.55 58.92
CA MET A 221 23.39 33.61 58.89
C MET A 221 23.49 32.63 57.71
N SER A 222 22.67 31.57 57.72
CA SER A 222 22.64 30.63 56.60
C SER A 222 22.09 31.30 55.33
N PHE A 223 22.41 30.75 54.16
CA PHE A 223 21.85 31.24 52.90
C PHE A 223 20.31 31.16 52.90
N ALA A 224 19.74 30.09 53.46
CA ALA A 224 18.30 29.91 53.53
C ALA A 224 17.62 30.98 54.39
N ASP A 225 18.18 31.28 55.57
CA ASP A 225 17.67 32.35 56.45
C ASP A 225 17.81 33.72 55.78
N ALA A 226 18.91 33.95 55.07
CA ALA A 226 19.14 35.20 54.34
C ALA A 226 18.16 35.38 53.16
N GLU A 227 17.85 34.31 52.43
CA GLU A 227 16.84 34.32 51.36
C GLU A 227 15.46 34.64 51.93
N GLU A 228 15.06 33.96 53.01
CA GLU A 228 13.77 34.20 53.67
C GLU A 228 13.66 35.65 54.15
N ARG A 229 14.71 36.16 54.81
CA ARG A 229 14.74 37.54 55.29
C ARG A 229 14.75 38.57 54.15
N LYS A 230 15.43 38.28 53.04
CA LYS A 230 15.38 39.11 51.82
C LYS A 230 13.97 39.15 51.24
N MET A 231 13.25 38.03 51.22
CA MET A 231 11.88 37.97 50.70
C MET A 231 10.88 38.70 51.61
N GLN A 232 11.07 38.68 52.93
CA GLN A 232 10.18 39.31 53.90
C GLN A 232 10.41 40.82 54.04
N ASP A 233 11.66 41.24 54.25
CA ASP A 233 12.00 42.61 54.65
C ASP A 233 12.89 43.35 53.63
N GLY A 234 13.32 42.67 52.56
CA GLY A 234 14.28 43.19 51.60
C GLY A 234 13.68 44.21 50.64
N PHE A 235 14.41 45.30 50.41
CA PHE A 235 14.09 46.28 49.37
C PHE A 235 15.36 46.96 48.84
N VAL A 236 15.28 47.57 47.66
CA VAL A 236 16.38 48.34 47.08
C VAL A 236 16.37 49.75 47.64
N SER A 237 17.41 50.13 48.39
CA SER A 237 17.53 51.51 48.89
C SER A 237 17.74 52.50 47.72
N LEU A 238 16.89 53.52 47.61
CA LEU A 238 17.00 54.55 46.57
C LEU A 238 18.13 55.57 46.86
N GLY A 239 18.51 55.72 48.13
CA GLY A 239 19.52 56.68 48.60
C GLY A 239 18.90 58.00 49.11
N GLY A 240 19.70 58.80 49.84
CA GLY A 240 19.26 60.05 50.48
C GLY A 240 18.85 59.90 51.96
N ALA A 241 18.42 61.00 52.58
CA ALA A 241 18.04 61.05 54.01
C ALA A 241 16.72 60.34 54.35
N ALA A 242 15.93 59.97 53.32
CA ALA A 242 14.68 59.20 53.45
C ALA A 242 14.91 57.68 53.31
N ALA A 243 16.17 57.23 53.22
CA ALA A 243 16.54 55.85 52.90
C ALA A 243 16.76 54.95 54.13
N ASP A 244 16.52 55.47 55.34
CA ASP A 244 16.68 54.73 56.58
C ASP A 244 15.32 54.22 57.05
N HIS A 245 15.17 52.89 57.04
CA HIS A 245 14.10 52.20 57.74
C HIS A 245 14.31 52.39 59.26
N GLU A 246 13.24 52.43 60.05
CA GLU A 246 13.34 52.61 61.51
C GLU A 246 14.17 51.48 62.16
N ASP A 247 14.03 50.27 61.63
CA ASP A 247 14.86 49.12 61.99
C ASP A 247 16.26 49.20 61.35
N PRO A 248 17.35 49.30 62.15
CA PRO A 248 18.72 49.37 61.63
C PRO A 248 19.16 48.13 60.84
N GLY A 249 18.64 46.95 61.18
CA GLY A 249 18.92 45.70 60.48
C GLY A 249 18.31 45.68 59.08
N ILE A 250 17.07 46.15 58.94
CA ILE A 250 16.42 46.28 57.62
C ILE A 250 17.13 47.36 56.78
N ALA A 251 17.52 48.49 57.40
CA ALA A 251 18.27 49.55 56.73
C ALA A 251 19.67 49.09 56.25
N ALA A 252 20.36 48.26 57.04
CA ALA A 252 21.64 47.67 56.62
C ALA A 252 21.43 46.67 55.46
N MET A 253 20.39 45.83 55.53
CA MET A 253 20.07 44.87 54.48
C MET A 253 19.74 45.54 53.15
N SER A 254 18.96 46.62 53.15
CA SER A 254 18.63 47.36 51.92
C SER A 254 19.86 48.01 51.27
N LYS A 255 20.87 48.41 52.06
CA LYS A 255 22.17 48.91 51.57
C LYS A 255 23.00 47.79 50.91
N VAL A 256 22.97 46.58 51.47
CA VAL A 256 23.62 45.38 50.87
C VAL A 256 22.96 45.03 49.53
N ILE A 257 21.62 44.98 49.51
CA ILE A 257 20.83 44.74 48.29
C ILE A 257 21.16 45.80 47.22
N ARG A 258 21.14 47.08 47.58
CA ARG A 258 21.47 48.19 46.68
C ARG A 258 22.86 48.04 46.06
N THR A 259 23.84 47.59 46.82
CA THR A 259 25.20 47.36 46.30
C THR A 259 25.20 46.30 45.20
N THR A 260 24.44 45.21 45.41
CA THR A 260 24.26 44.16 44.39
C THR A 260 23.53 44.69 43.14
N MET A 261 22.46 45.47 43.33
CA MET A 261 21.72 46.07 42.21
C MET A 261 22.53 47.14 41.46
N THR A 262 23.44 47.83 42.14
CA THR A 262 24.38 48.76 41.49
C THR A 262 25.34 48.01 40.56
N ARG A 263 25.80 46.81 40.95
CA ARG A 263 26.59 45.93 40.08
C ARG A 263 25.78 45.46 38.88
N LEU A 264 24.51 45.10 39.07
CA LEU A 264 23.60 44.75 37.97
C LEU A 264 23.46 45.90 36.97
N HIS A 265 23.20 47.12 37.46
CA HIS A 265 23.13 48.31 36.63
C HIS A 265 24.42 48.51 35.79
N SER A 266 25.60 48.34 36.38
CA SER A 266 26.87 48.41 35.62
C SER A 266 26.96 47.37 34.50
N GLU A 267 26.49 46.14 34.76
CA GLU A 267 26.42 45.08 33.74
C GLU A 267 25.39 45.39 32.64
N ILE A 268 24.25 45.99 32.98
CA ILE A 268 23.26 46.45 32.00
C ILE A 268 23.89 47.51 31.10
N MET A 269 24.52 48.54 31.65
CA MET A 269 25.15 49.61 30.87
C MET A 269 26.26 49.09 29.94
N ARG A 270 27.07 48.15 30.44
CA ARG A 270 28.11 47.49 29.63
C ARG A 270 27.50 46.70 28.47
N THR A 271 26.43 45.95 28.73
CA THR A 271 25.74 45.15 27.71
C THR A 271 25.05 46.04 26.68
N THR A 272 24.39 47.12 27.11
CA THR A 272 23.79 48.11 26.21
C THR A 272 24.84 48.74 25.31
N GLY A 273 26.04 49.01 25.84
CA GLY A 273 27.18 49.46 25.03
C GLY A 273 27.55 48.47 23.93
N ASN A 274 27.65 47.17 24.27
CA ASN A 274 27.95 46.11 23.30
C ASN A 274 26.86 45.95 22.23
N TYR A 275 25.59 45.97 22.64
CA TYR A 275 24.45 45.89 21.73
C TYR A 275 24.45 47.06 20.71
N ARG A 276 24.73 48.28 21.18
CA ARG A 276 24.85 49.45 20.31
C ARG A 276 26.04 49.37 19.35
N GLN A 277 27.17 48.82 19.80
CA GLN A 277 28.33 48.57 18.92
C GLN A 277 28.01 47.53 17.84
N ALA A 278 27.14 46.57 18.14
CA ALA A 278 26.64 45.58 17.17
C ALA A 278 25.56 46.15 16.21
N GLY A 279 25.30 47.45 16.26
CA GLY A 279 24.38 48.15 15.34
C GLY A 279 22.96 48.33 15.86
N GLY A 280 22.67 48.00 17.12
CA GLY A 280 21.37 48.26 17.75
C GLY A 280 21.16 49.72 18.18
N SER A 281 19.89 50.15 18.22
CA SER A 281 19.52 51.46 18.77
C SER A 281 19.63 51.51 20.30
N ALA A 282 19.64 52.70 20.90
CA ALA A 282 19.53 52.80 22.37
C ALA A 282 18.09 52.41 22.80
N PRO A 283 17.92 51.56 23.83
CA PRO A 283 16.59 51.25 24.34
C PRO A 283 15.88 52.49 24.85
N THR A 284 14.58 52.59 24.57
CA THR A 284 13.71 53.68 25.05
C THR A 284 12.87 53.28 26.25
N ILE A 285 12.63 51.97 26.41
CA ILE A 285 11.86 51.37 27.48
C ILE A 285 12.51 50.05 27.92
N ALA A 286 12.43 49.75 29.22
CA ALA A 286 12.75 48.43 29.74
C ALA A 286 11.54 47.78 30.43
N TYR A 287 11.49 46.46 30.32
CA TYR A 287 10.51 45.62 31.00
C TYR A 287 11.24 44.71 31.98
N LEU A 288 10.80 44.69 33.23
CA LEU A 288 11.40 43.93 34.31
C LEU A 288 10.60 42.64 34.55
N CYS A 289 11.28 41.49 34.46
CA CYS A 289 10.71 40.16 34.69
C CYS A 289 11.63 39.30 35.57
N GLY A 290 11.16 38.11 35.93
CA GLY A 290 11.91 37.16 36.75
C GLY A 290 11.67 37.28 38.24
N GLY A 291 12.05 36.23 38.99
CA GLY A 291 11.66 36.09 40.39
C GLY A 291 12.15 37.21 41.32
N SER A 292 13.23 37.89 40.96
CA SER A 292 13.75 39.03 41.73
C SER A 292 13.22 40.39 41.25
N ALA A 293 12.45 40.44 40.16
CA ALA A 293 11.82 41.67 39.68
C ALA A 293 10.89 42.29 40.71
N ALA A 294 10.15 41.45 41.43
CA ALA A 294 9.20 41.86 42.46
C ALA A 294 9.84 42.52 43.69
N MET A 295 11.18 42.58 43.76
CA MET A 295 11.88 43.24 44.86
C MET A 295 11.46 44.71 44.96
N PRO A 296 10.93 45.16 46.11
CA PRO A 296 10.46 46.53 46.27
C PRO A 296 11.53 47.56 45.90
N TYR A 297 11.11 48.60 45.17
CA TYR A 297 11.92 49.71 44.68
C TYR A 297 12.99 49.37 43.63
N LEU A 298 13.08 48.12 43.15
CA LEU A 298 14.03 47.75 42.10
C LEU A 298 13.72 48.47 40.78
N ARG A 299 12.44 48.53 40.39
CA ARG A 299 11.98 49.23 39.19
C ARG A 299 12.34 50.72 39.24
N GLU A 300 12.04 51.39 40.35
CA GLU A 300 12.34 52.79 40.59
C GLU A 300 13.85 53.05 40.56
N PHE A 301 14.63 52.19 41.22
CA PHE A 301 16.10 52.26 41.20
C PHE A 301 16.66 52.16 39.78
N LEU A 302 16.17 51.20 38.99
CA LEU A 302 16.62 51.02 37.61
C LEU A 302 16.17 52.19 36.72
N ALA A 303 14.94 52.68 36.86
CA ALA A 303 14.45 53.84 36.10
C ALA A 303 15.31 55.09 36.37
N GLU A 304 15.65 55.37 37.63
CA GLU A 304 16.54 56.48 37.98
C GLU A 304 17.94 56.32 37.37
N LYS A 305 18.52 55.11 37.47
CA LYS A 305 19.90 54.85 37.04
C LYS A 305 20.07 54.76 35.52
N LEU A 306 19.11 54.14 34.84
CA LEU A 306 19.12 53.95 33.39
C LEU A 306 18.71 55.24 32.66
N GLY A 307 17.90 56.09 33.29
CA GLY A 307 17.46 57.37 32.71
C GLY A 307 16.36 57.24 31.65
N PHE A 308 15.67 56.11 31.59
CA PHE A 308 14.52 55.86 30.73
C PHE A 308 13.48 54.99 31.45
N GLU A 309 12.31 54.82 30.83
CA GLU A 309 11.15 54.17 31.44
C GLU A 309 11.41 52.69 31.75
N VAL A 310 11.01 52.25 32.95
CA VAL A 310 11.07 50.86 33.38
C VAL A 310 9.69 50.44 33.90
N GLU A 311 9.11 49.44 33.24
CA GLU A 311 7.83 48.84 33.57
C GLU A 311 8.00 47.38 34.02
N TYR A 312 6.99 46.82 34.67
CA TYR A 312 6.94 45.38 34.89
C TYR A 312 6.44 44.69 33.63
N PHE A 313 7.13 43.61 33.25
CA PHE A 313 6.68 42.77 32.15
C PHE A 313 5.40 42.04 32.54
N ASN A 314 4.34 42.20 31.74
CA ASN A 314 3.10 41.46 31.90
C ASN A 314 2.93 40.48 30.73
N ALA A 315 3.43 39.26 30.91
CA ALA A 315 3.32 38.19 29.92
C ALA A 315 1.88 37.75 29.63
N LEU A 316 0.92 38.15 30.49
CA LEU A 316 -0.48 37.76 30.40
C LEU A 316 -1.36 38.85 29.77
N SER A 317 -0.79 39.97 29.32
CA SER A 317 -1.56 41.09 28.74
C SER A 317 -2.45 40.66 27.57
N SER A 318 -1.98 39.69 26.78
CA SER A 318 -2.66 39.13 25.60
C SER A 318 -3.11 37.67 25.81
N VAL A 319 -3.11 37.18 27.05
CA VAL A 319 -3.49 35.79 27.39
C VAL A 319 -4.85 35.79 28.08
N GLU A 320 -5.77 34.98 27.58
CA GLU A 320 -7.07 34.77 28.22
C GLU A 320 -6.90 33.88 29.47
N ILE A 321 -7.45 34.31 30.61
CA ILE A 321 -7.38 33.54 31.86
C ILE A 321 -8.60 32.63 31.96
N GLY A 322 -8.34 31.32 32.09
CA GLY A 322 -9.36 30.30 32.25
C GLY A 322 -10.02 30.35 33.63
N PRO A 323 -11.23 29.76 33.78
CA PRO A 323 -12.05 29.89 34.99
C PRO A 323 -11.50 29.17 36.23
N ARG A 324 -10.43 28.38 36.10
CA ARG A 324 -9.77 27.67 37.21
C ARG A 324 -8.65 28.49 37.84
N VAL A 325 -8.27 29.61 37.24
CA VAL A 325 -7.18 30.47 37.69
C VAL A 325 -7.76 31.77 38.21
N ASP A 326 -7.33 32.19 39.39
CA ASP A 326 -7.66 33.51 39.91
C ASP A 326 -6.86 34.58 39.14
N ALA A 327 -7.57 35.46 38.44
CA ALA A 327 -6.97 36.48 37.58
C ALA A 327 -6.18 37.54 38.39
N GLU A 328 -6.57 37.83 39.63
CA GLU A 328 -5.85 38.78 40.47
C GLU A 328 -4.57 38.17 41.03
N GLU A 329 -4.63 36.91 41.47
CA GLU A 329 -3.47 36.18 41.99
C GLU A 329 -2.42 35.97 40.90
N VAL A 330 -2.82 35.47 39.72
CA VAL A 330 -1.90 35.26 38.60
C VAL A 330 -1.34 36.58 38.06
N GLY A 331 -2.13 37.67 38.13
CA GLY A 331 -1.68 38.99 37.72
C GLY A 331 -0.49 39.52 38.53
N LYS A 332 -0.41 39.17 39.83
CA LYS A 332 0.74 39.52 40.69
C LYS A 332 2.02 38.79 40.27
N ASP A 333 1.88 37.62 39.68
CA ASP A 333 2.97 36.74 39.25
C ASP A 333 3.25 36.81 37.73
N ALA A 334 2.54 37.66 36.98
CA ALA A 334 2.60 37.71 35.52
C ALA A 334 4.03 37.93 34.96
N HIS A 335 4.88 38.61 35.71
CA HIS A 335 6.28 38.86 35.37
C HIS A 335 7.19 37.61 35.49
N ASN A 336 6.69 36.50 36.06
CA ASN A 336 7.38 35.21 36.18
C ASN A 336 6.84 34.14 35.22
N LEU A 337 5.89 34.51 34.34
CA LEU A 337 5.22 33.57 33.44
C LEU A 337 5.63 33.77 31.98
N GLY A 338 6.60 34.64 31.72
CA GLY A 338 7.05 34.99 30.38
C GLY A 338 7.57 33.78 29.60
N GLU A 339 8.43 32.99 30.21
CA GLU A 339 9.01 31.77 29.66
C GLU A 339 7.93 30.77 29.28
N LEU A 340 6.94 30.57 30.16
CA LEU A 340 5.85 29.62 29.95
C LEU A 340 4.91 30.04 28.82
N VAL A 341 4.59 31.33 28.73
CA VAL A 341 3.81 31.91 27.63
C VAL A 341 4.60 31.80 26.32
N GLY A 342 5.89 32.12 26.35
CA GLY A 342 6.80 32.04 25.23
C GLY A 342 6.93 30.64 24.64
N LEU A 343 7.12 29.64 25.50
CA LEU A 343 7.13 28.23 25.15
C LEU A 343 5.80 27.80 24.52
N ALA A 344 4.67 28.27 25.06
CA ALA A 344 3.36 27.90 24.55
C ALA A 344 3.10 28.48 23.15
N LEU A 345 3.76 29.58 22.81
CA LEU A 345 3.68 30.26 21.52
C LEU A 345 4.69 29.72 20.48
N ARG A 346 5.67 28.92 20.90
CA ARG A 346 6.79 28.46 20.05
C ARG A 346 6.34 27.91 18.69
N ASP A 347 5.35 27.03 18.67
CA ASP A 347 4.88 26.34 17.45
C ASP A 347 3.68 27.06 16.78
N VAL A 348 3.30 28.27 17.23
CA VAL A 348 2.09 28.97 16.77
C VAL A 348 2.32 29.73 15.47
N SER A 349 3.50 30.34 15.28
CA SER A 349 3.82 31.14 14.09
C SER A 349 5.24 30.83 13.59
N PRO A 350 5.46 30.79 12.26
CA PRO A 350 6.81 30.68 11.68
C PRO A 350 7.74 31.86 12.01
N ASP A 351 7.19 33.02 12.38
CA ASP A 351 7.98 34.20 12.78
C ASP A 351 8.50 34.10 14.23
N ASN A 352 8.02 33.13 15.01
CA ASN A 352 8.49 32.90 16.37
C ASN A 352 9.85 32.21 16.34
N VAL A 353 10.70 32.60 17.30
CA VAL A 353 12.03 32.04 17.43
C VAL A 353 11.89 30.74 18.20
N SER A 354 12.30 29.61 17.62
CA SER A 354 12.23 28.32 18.29
C SER A 354 13.59 27.66 18.31
N ILE A 355 14.09 27.32 19.49
CA ILE A 355 15.28 26.50 19.62
C ILE A 355 14.88 25.14 20.18
N ASP A 356 15.49 24.08 19.65
CA ASP A 356 15.27 22.73 20.13
C ASP A 356 16.58 22.06 20.48
N LEU A 357 16.90 22.07 21.77
CA LEU A 357 18.03 21.35 22.35
C LEU A 357 17.64 19.92 22.75
N ALA A 358 16.56 19.39 22.18
CA ALA A 358 16.20 18.00 22.41
C ALA A 358 17.23 17.07 21.76
N PRO A 359 17.71 16.03 22.47
CA PRO A 359 18.58 15.02 21.89
C PRO A 359 18.00 14.41 20.62
N ASN A 360 18.89 13.98 19.71
CA ASN A 360 18.53 13.36 18.44
C ASN A 360 17.53 12.20 18.59
N ASP A 361 17.59 11.47 19.71
CA ASP A 361 16.68 10.36 20.00
C ASP A 361 15.23 10.83 20.23
N ILE A 362 15.06 11.97 20.92
CA ILE A 362 13.74 12.58 21.13
C ILE A 362 13.22 13.14 19.81
N LEU A 363 14.08 13.78 19.01
CA LEU A 363 13.72 14.29 17.68
C LEU A 363 13.28 13.16 16.74
N ALA A 364 14.01 12.03 16.73
CA ALA A 364 13.67 10.85 15.94
C ALA A 364 12.34 10.21 16.38
N ARG A 365 12.07 10.14 17.69
CA ARG A 365 10.77 9.70 18.21
C ARG A 365 9.63 10.62 17.76
N ARG A 366 9.84 11.93 17.73
CA ARG A 366 8.83 12.89 17.21
C ARG A 366 8.56 12.71 15.74
N GLU A 367 9.59 12.47 14.93
CA GLU A 367 9.41 12.15 13.51
C GLU A 367 8.58 10.89 13.32
N LEU A 368 8.89 9.85 14.09
CA LEU A 368 8.14 8.60 14.09
C LEU A 368 6.68 8.86 14.50
N ASP A 369 6.43 9.63 15.55
CA ASP A 369 5.08 10.01 15.98
C ASP A 369 4.30 10.75 14.90
N LYS A 370 4.92 11.69 14.20
CA LYS A 370 4.32 12.39 13.05
C LYS A 370 3.97 11.41 11.92
N LYS A 371 4.77 10.35 11.74
CA LYS A 371 4.61 9.33 10.69
C LYS A 371 3.64 8.20 11.09
N LYS A 372 3.42 7.92 12.39
CA LYS A 372 2.52 6.87 12.90
C LYS A 372 1.13 6.86 12.24
N PRO A 373 0.38 7.96 12.12
CA PRO A 373 -0.94 7.93 11.47
C PRO A 373 -0.87 7.50 10.00
N PHE A 374 0.17 7.93 9.27
CA PHE A 374 0.39 7.50 7.88
C PHE A 374 0.77 6.02 7.79
N LEU A 375 1.58 5.52 8.72
CA LEU A 375 1.93 4.10 8.80
C LEU A 375 0.71 3.23 9.10
N PHE A 376 -0.16 3.65 10.03
CA PHE A 376 -1.42 2.95 10.30
C PHE A 376 -2.36 2.98 9.10
N ALA A 377 -2.47 4.10 8.39
CA ALA A 377 -3.26 4.19 7.16
C ALA A 377 -2.70 3.28 6.06
N ALA A 378 -1.38 3.23 5.87
CA ALA A 378 -0.73 2.33 4.92
C ALA A 378 -0.98 0.85 5.27
N ALA A 379 -0.89 0.48 6.54
CA ALA A 379 -1.22 -0.86 7.02
C ALA A 379 -2.70 -1.21 6.74
N ALA A 380 -3.62 -0.27 6.99
CA ALA A 380 -5.03 -0.46 6.67
C ALA A 380 -5.28 -0.67 5.17
N CYS A 381 -4.62 0.10 4.29
CA CYS A 381 -4.68 -0.11 2.84
C CYS A 381 -4.17 -1.50 2.44
N TRP A 382 -3.11 -1.99 3.08
CA TRP A 382 -2.58 -3.33 2.83
C TRP A 382 -3.57 -4.44 3.23
N PHE A 383 -4.23 -4.29 4.38
CA PHE A 383 -5.30 -5.19 4.80
C PHE A 383 -6.50 -5.15 3.85
N ILE A 384 -6.91 -3.97 3.36
CA ILE A 384 -7.99 -3.84 2.38
C ILE A 384 -7.63 -4.54 1.08
N LEU A 385 -6.40 -4.41 0.59
CA LEU A 385 -5.91 -5.11 -0.60
C LEU A 385 -5.94 -6.63 -0.44
N LEU A 386 -5.52 -7.15 0.72
CA LEU A 386 -5.61 -8.58 1.02
C LEU A 386 -7.06 -9.06 1.02
N ILE A 387 -7.97 -8.33 1.68
CA ILE A 387 -9.40 -8.67 1.72
C ILE A 387 -10.00 -8.65 0.31
N MET A 388 -9.69 -7.63 -0.49
CA MET A 388 -10.11 -7.55 -1.90
C MET A 388 -9.59 -8.72 -2.73
N GLY A 389 -8.33 -9.12 -2.53
CA GLY A 389 -7.73 -10.28 -3.19
C GLY A 389 -8.46 -11.58 -2.86
N VAL A 390 -8.80 -11.81 -1.59
CA VAL A 390 -9.58 -12.97 -1.14
C VAL A 390 -10.98 -12.96 -1.75
N LEU A 391 -11.67 -11.81 -1.73
CA LEU A 391 -13.00 -11.68 -2.34
C LEU A 391 -12.98 -11.92 -3.85
N TYR A 392 -11.96 -11.41 -4.55
CA TYR A 392 -11.76 -11.65 -5.97
C TYR A 392 -11.54 -13.14 -6.27
N TYR A 393 -10.69 -13.82 -5.49
CA TYR A 393 -10.42 -15.25 -5.66
C TYR A 393 -11.66 -16.10 -5.40
N ASN A 394 -12.43 -15.80 -4.34
CA ASN A 394 -13.68 -16.49 -4.02
C ASN A 394 -14.74 -16.30 -5.12
N LYS A 395 -14.88 -15.08 -5.66
CA LYS A 395 -15.79 -14.80 -6.78
C LYS A 395 -15.35 -15.49 -8.07
N GLY A 396 -14.04 -15.54 -8.33
CA GLY A 396 -13.46 -16.28 -9.44
C GLY A 396 -13.74 -17.78 -9.33
N ALA A 397 -13.52 -18.37 -8.15
CA ALA A 397 -13.81 -19.77 -7.87
C ALA A 397 -15.30 -20.10 -8.06
N SER A 398 -16.21 -19.26 -7.55
CA SER A 398 -17.65 -19.43 -7.77
C SER A 398 -18.05 -19.34 -9.24
N THR A 399 -17.43 -18.46 -10.01
CA THR A 399 -17.70 -18.31 -11.45
C THR A 399 -17.18 -19.53 -12.23
N ALA A 400 -15.99 -20.01 -11.89
CA ALA A 400 -15.42 -21.22 -12.48
C ALA A 400 -16.31 -22.44 -12.19
N GLN A 401 -16.83 -22.57 -10.96
CA GLN A 401 -17.76 -23.65 -10.61
C GLN A 401 -19.07 -23.56 -11.40
N SER A 402 -19.62 -22.36 -11.58
CA SER A 402 -20.82 -22.15 -12.41
C SER A 402 -20.58 -22.56 -13.87
N ASN A 403 -19.43 -22.20 -14.44
CA ASN A 403 -19.07 -22.59 -15.80
C ASN A 403 -18.86 -24.11 -15.93
N LEU A 404 -18.22 -24.75 -14.93
CA LEU A 404 -18.09 -26.20 -14.87
C LEU A 404 -19.45 -26.89 -14.85
N ASN A 405 -20.40 -26.37 -14.07
CA ASN A 405 -21.75 -26.92 -14.02
C ASN A 405 -22.46 -26.79 -15.38
N GLN A 406 -22.37 -25.62 -16.04
CA GLN A 406 -22.94 -25.44 -17.38
C GLN A 406 -22.31 -26.37 -18.43
N LEU A 407 -21.00 -26.59 -18.35
CA LEU A 407 -20.30 -27.53 -19.23
C LEU A 407 -20.73 -28.98 -18.97
N ASN A 408 -20.90 -29.38 -17.70
CA ASN A 408 -21.42 -30.69 -17.34
C ASN A 408 -22.86 -30.88 -17.82
N ASP A 409 -23.71 -29.86 -17.70
CA ASP A 409 -25.08 -29.90 -18.20
C ASP A 409 -25.11 -30.05 -19.73
N ALA A 410 -24.27 -29.28 -20.44
CA ALA A 410 -24.12 -29.39 -21.89
C ALA A 410 -23.57 -30.76 -22.32
N GLN A 411 -22.61 -31.32 -21.58
CA GLN A 411 -22.09 -32.67 -21.80
C GLN A 411 -23.18 -33.73 -21.57
N GLY A 412 -24.02 -33.56 -20.53
CA GLY A 412 -25.17 -34.43 -20.28
C GLY A 412 -26.14 -34.45 -21.46
N VAL A 413 -26.49 -33.27 -21.98
CA VAL A 413 -27.35 -33.14 -23.18
C VAL A 413 -26.73 -33.81 -24.40
N LEU A 414 -25.44 -33.56 -24.68
CA LEU A 414 -24.72 -34.17 -25.80
C LEU A 414 -24.63 -35.69 -25.67
N SER A 415 -24.39 -36.22 -24.46
CA SER A 415 -24.37 -37.66 -24.20
C SER A 415 -25.75 -38.31 -24.44
N GLY A 416 -26.83 -37.58 -24.16
CA GLY A 416 -28.19 -38.01 -24.46
C GLY A 416 -28.49 -38.08 -25.97
N TYR A 417 -27.87 -37.22 -26.78
CA TYR A 417 -27.93 -37.32 -28.24
C TYR A 417 -27.07 -38.46 -28.78
N ALA A 418 -25.85 -38.64 -28.26
CA ALA A 418 -24.97 -39.75 -28.63
C ALA A 418 -25.67 -41.11 -28.41
N GLY A 419 -26.27 -41.32 -27.23
CA GLY A 419 -27.00 -42.56 -26.95
C GLY A 419 -28.28 -42.77 -27.79
N LYS A 420 -28.84 -41.70 -28.40
CA LYS A 420 -29.94 -41.84 -29.39
C LYS A 420 -29.40 -42.23 -30.76
N ILE A 421 -28.26 -41.68 -31.16
CA ILE A 421 -27.59 -42.04 -32.42
C ILE A 421 -27.18 -43.51 -32.39
N ASP A 422 -26.55 -43.97 -31.30
CA ASP A 422 -26.15 -45.38 -31.14
C ASP A 422 -27.36 -46.35 -31.28
N LYS A 423 -28.54 -45.94 -30.80
CA LYS A 423 -29.77 -46.74 -30.93
C LYS A 423 -30.27 -46.80 -32.37
N ILE A 424 -30.22 -45.68 -33.09
CA ILE A 424 -30.67 -45.60 -34.49
C ILE A 424 -29.71 -46.40 -35.38
N GLU A 425 -28.41 -46.30 -35.17
CA GLU A 425 -27.41 -47.09 -35.91
C GLU A 425 -27.62 -48.59 -35.71
N ALA A 426 -27.91 -49.03 -34.48
CA ALA A 426 -28.22 -50.44 -34.20
C ALA A 426 -29.53 -50.92 -34.85
N GLU A 427 -30.54 -50.06 -34.97
CA GLU A 427 -31.80 -50.38 -35.68
C GLU A 427 -31.59 -50.45 -37.20
N GLU A 428 -30.76 -49.56 -37.75
CA GLU A 428 -30.39 -49.54 -39.18
C GLU A 428 -29.61 -50.79 -39.58
N GLU A 429 -28.61 -51.19 -38.79
CA GLU A 429 -27.80 -52.39 -39.04
C GLU A 429 -28.67 -53.65 -39.04
N LYS A 430 -29.62 -53.73 -38.10
CA LYS A 430 -30.58 -54.84 -38.03
C LYS A 430 -31.53 -54.89 -39.23
N GLY A 431 -32.03 -53.74 -39.68
CA GLY A 431 -32.88 -53.66 -40.88
C GLY A 431 -32.13 -54.01 -42.17
N ALA A 432 -30.86 -53.63 -42.27
CA ALA A 432 -30.02 -53.96 -43.42
C ALA A 432 -29.74 -55.47 -43.54
N ASP A 433 -29.59 -56.17 -42.41
CA ASP A 433 -29.36 -57.62 -42.42
C ASP A 433 -30.61 -58.44 -42.73
N GLU A 434 -31.80 -57.93 -42.40
CA GLU A 434 -33.07 -58.56 -42.79
C GLU A 434 -33.39 -58.38 -44.30
N ALA A 435 -32.95 -57.29 -44.92
CA ALA A 435 -33.27 -56.95 -46.32
C ALA A 435 -32.45 -57.71 -47.37
N LYS A 436 -31.14 -57.95 -47.11
CA LYS A 436 -30.21 -58.61 -48.05
C LYS A 436 -30.70 -59.96 -48.62
N PRO A 437 -31.22 -60.92 -47.82
CA PRO A 437 -31.66 -62.20 -48.36
C PRO A 437 -32.93 -62.09 -49.22
N ILE A 438 -33.79 -61.09 -48.96
CA ILE A 438 -35.01 -60.83 -49.73
C ILE A 438 -34.64 -60.29 -51.12
N GLU A 439 -33.71 -59.34 -51.18
CA GLU A 439 -33.24 -58.76 -52.44
C GLU A 439 -32.61 -59.83 -53.36
N ALA A 440 -31.79 -60.72 -52.79
CA ALA A 440 -31.19 -61.84 -53.52
C ALA A 440 -32.23 -62.83 -54.06
N ALA A 441 -33.27 -63.14 -53.29
CA ALA A 441 -34.35 -64.02 -53.72
C ALA A 441 -35.19 -63.43 -54.87
N VAL A 442 -35.43 -62.12 -54.85
CA VAL A 442 -36.18 -61.42 -55.90
C VAL A 442 -35.38 -61.40 -57.21
N LYS A 443 -34.08 -61.05 -57.15
CA LYS A 443 -33.21 -61.04 -58.34
C LYS A 443 -33.11 -62.41 -59.01
N GLY A 444 -32.99 -63.49 -58.23
CA GLY A 444 -32.92 -64.86 -58.77
C GLY A 444 -34.19 -65.31 -59.52
N ARG A 445 -35.38 -64.88 -59.08
CA ARG A 445 -36.66 -65.21 -59.74
C ARG A 445 -36.82 -64.52 -61.09
N THR A 446 -36.44 -63.25 -61.20
CA THR A 446 -36.62 -62.46 -62.43
C THR A 446 -35.67 -62.92 -63.53
N ALA A 447 -34.46 -63.36 -63.17
CA ALA A 447 -33.43 -63.75 -64.13
C ALA A 447 -33.86 -64.88 -65.09
N HIS A 448 -34.69 -65.84 -64.65
CA HIS A 448 -35.17 -66.91 -65.53
C HIS A 448 -36.12 -66.37 -66.61
N ILE A 449 -37.00 -65.43 -66.24
CA ILE A 449 -37.96 -64.81 -67.17
C ILE A 449 -37.21 -64.02 -68.23
N GLU A 450 -36.19 -63.26 -67.84
CA GLU A 450 -35.35 -62.49 -68.75
C GLU A 450 -34.63 -63.38 -69.77
N ILE A 451 -34.08 -64.52 -69.32
CA ILE A 451 -33.42 -65.48 -70.20
C ILE A 451 -34.39 -66.07 -71.23
N PHE A 452 -35.59 -66.51 -70.82
CA PHE A 452 -36.55 -67.09 -71.76
C PHE A 452 -37.07 -66.07 -72.76
N ASN A 453 -37.35 -64.83 -72.32
CA ASN A 453 -37.76 -63.76 -73.22
C ASN A 453 -36.66 -63.43 -74.24
N HIS A 454 -35.40 -63.44 -73.79
CA HIS A 454 -34.26 -63.20 -74.67
C HIS A 454 -34.04 -64.33 -75.68
N LEU A 455 -34.10 -65.59 -75.25
CA LEU A 455 -34.01 -66.72 -76.18
C LEU A 455 -35.13 -66.69 -77.23
N ASN A 456 -36.35 -66.34 -76.83
CA ASN A 456 -37.47 -66.18 -77.75
C ASN A 456 -37.26 -65.03 -78.75
N SER A 457 -36.59 -63.93 -78.35
CA SER A 457 -36.29 -62.82 -79.27
C SER A 457 -35.23 -63.18 -80.33
N ILE A 458 -34.34 -64.12 -80.04
CA ILE A 458 -33.28 -64.59 -80.94
C ILE A 458 -33.83 -65.64 -81.94
N VAL A 459 -34.76 -66.50 -81.50
CA VAL A 459 -35.42 -67.51 -82.35
C VAL A 459 -36.51 -66.87 -83.20
N GLN A 460 -36.11 -66.23 -84.30
CA GLN A 460 -37.00 -65.47 -85.18
C GLN A 460 -37.54 -66.27 -86.40
N ASN A 461 -37.30 -67.58 -86.47
CA ASN A 461 -37.70 -68.41 -87.62
C ASN A 461 -38.13 -69.82 -87.18
N ASP A 462 -39.14 -70.37 -87.83
CA ASP A 462 -39.77 -71.68 -87.55
C ASP A 462 -38.87 -72.88 -87.90
N ASN A 463 -37.68 -72.63 -88.48
CA ASN A 463 -36.74 -73.66 -88.91
C ASN A 463 -35.75 -74.09 -87.82
N VAL A 464 -35.71 -73.43 -86.66
CA VAL A 464 -34.91 -73.83 -85.48
C VAL A 464 -35.82 -73.78 -84.25
N TRP A 465 -35.94 -74.89 -83.52
CA TRP A 465 -36.74 -74.92 -82.30
C TRP A 465 -36.03 -75.67 -81.17
N PHE A 466 -36.15 -75.13 -79.95
CA PHE A 466 -35.59 -75.73 -78.75
C PHE A 466 -36.61 -76.63 -78.08
N VAL A 467 -36.19 -77.85 -77.79
CA VAL A 467 -37.02 -78.87 -77.14
C VAL A 467 -36.68 -79.03 -75.66
N GLN A 468 -35.48 -78.63 -75.26
CA GLN A 468 -35.04 -78.72 -73.88
C GLN A 468 -34.05 -77.60 -73.56
N ILE A 469 -34.27 -76.96 -72.41
CA ILE A 469 -33.42 -75.94 -71.84
C ILE A 469 -33.05 -76.42 -70.43
N GLU A 470 -31.76 -76.56 -70.17
CA GLU A 470 -31.23 -77.14 -68.94
C GLU A 470 -30.25 -76.16 -68.29
N PRO A 471 -30.49 -75.70 -67.05
CA PRO A 471 -29.51 -74.90 -66.32
C PRO A 471 -28.31 -75.77 -65.94
N LEU A 472 -27.11 -75.23 -66.11
CA LEU A 472 -25.86 -75.88 -65.71
C LEU A 472 -25.20 -75.12 -64.56
N PHE A 473 -24.91 -75.87 -63.51
CA PHE A 473 -24.19 -75.42 -62.32
C PHE A 473 -22.71 -75.71 -62.55
N GLN A 474 -21.89 -74.66 -62.61
CA GLN A 474 -20.47 -74.74 -62.97
C GLN A 474 -20.19 -75.62 -64.21
N GLY A 475 -21.01 -75.49 -65.26
CA GLY A 475 -20.88 -76.24 -66.52
C GLY A 475 -21.41 -77.68 -66.51
N PHE A 476 -22.02 -78.14 -65.41
CA PHE A 476 -22.58 -79.49 -65.29
C PHE A 476 -24.07 -79.46 -64.91
N PRO A 477 -24.87 -80.43 -65.39
CA PRO A 477 -26.26 -80.54 -65.00
C PRO A 477 -26.39 -81.00 -63.54
N GLU A 478 -27.45 -80.57 -62.85
CA GLU A 478 -27.74 -80.99 -61.48
C GLU A 478 -28.03 -82.49 -61.43
N LYS A 479 -27.57 -83.18 -60.37
CA LYS A 479 -27.89 -84.60 -60.14
C LYS A 479 -29.42 -84.76 -60.00
N ASP A 480 -29.98 -85.70 -60.74
CA ASP A 480 -31.39 -86.11 -60.65
C ASP A 480 -32.44 -85.09 -61.12
N ALA A 481 -32.07 -84.10 -61.95
CA ALA A 481 -33.03 -83.26 -62.65
C ALA A 481 -34.03 -84.11 -63.48
N ALA A 482 -35.31 -83.74 -63.50
CA ALA A 482 -36.37 -84.48 -64.18
C ALA A 482 -36.13 -84.49 -65.71
N LYS A 483 -35.73 -85.64 -66.23
CA LYS A 483 -35.30 -85.86 -67.62
C LYS A 483 -36.49 -86.23 -68.52
N LEU A 484 -37.38 -85.28 -68.80
CA LEU A 484 -38.37 -85.48 -69.87
C LEU A 484 -37.70 -85.34 -71.24
N GLY A 485 -37.89 -86.33 -72.12
CA GLY A 485 -37.42 -86.28 -73.52
C GLY A 485 -35.91 -86.44 -73.75
N GLU A 486 -35.11 -86.57 -72.67
CA GLU A 486 -33.64 -86.54 -72.74
C GLU A 486 -33.05 -87.63 -73.65
N LYS A 487 -33.69 -88.82 -73.76
CA LYS A 487 -33.17 -89.94 -74.58
C LYS A 487 -33.26 -89.70 -76.09
N ASP A 488 -34.23 -88.93 -76.55
CA ASP A 488 -34.52 -88.80 -77.98
C ASP A 488 -33.52 -87.86 -78.69
N VAL A 489 -33.01 -86.86 -77.97
CA VAL A 489 -32.11 -85.83 -78.50
C VAL A 489 -30.73 -85.84 -77.85
N SER A 490 -30.60 -85.88 -76.52
CA SER A 490 -29.27 -85.79 -75.86
C SER A 490 -28.37 -86.98 -76.19
N GLY A 491 -28.95 -88.18 -76.35
CA GLY A 491 -28.23 -89.42 -76.65
C GLY A 491 -27.57 -89.44 -78.03
N LYS A 492 -27.94 -88.49 -78.91
CA LYS A 492 -27.33 -88.29 -80.23
C LYS A 492 -25.99 -87.54 -80.16
N PHE A 493 -25.75 -86.77 -79.09
CA PHE A 493 -24.52 -86.00 -78.92
C PHE A 493 -23.49 -86.75 -78.07
N LYS A 494 -22.20 -86.50 -78.32
CA LYS A 494 -21.14 -86.98 -77.44
C LYS A 494 -21.36 -86.41 -76.03
N LYS A 495 -21.23 -87.27 -75.02
CA LYS A 495 -21.23 -86.83 -73.63
C LYS A 495 -20.08 -85.83 -73.42
N PRO A 496 -20.30 -84.73 -72.68
CA PRO A 496 -19.25 -83.80 -72.34
C PRO A 496 -18.09 -84.54 -71.65
N GLN A 497 -16.85 -84.27 -72.02
CA GLN A 497 -15.70 -84.84 -71.31
C GLN A 497 -15.64 -84.21 -69.91
N LYS A 498 -15.70 -85.04 -68.86
CA LYS A 498 -15.46 -84.56 -67.49
C LYS A 498 -14.00 -84.12 -67.37
N LYS A 499 -13.76 -82.82 -67.14
CA LYS A 499 -12.46 -82.34 -66.65
C LYS A 499 -12.21 -82.95 -65.26
N LYS A 500 -11.01 -83.47 -65.02
CA LYS A 500 -10.69 -84.35 -63.87
C LYS A 500 -10.58 -83.65 -62.51
N ASP A 501 -10.68 -82.32 -62.42
CA ASP A 501 -10.42 -81.57 -61.17
C ASP A 501 -11.45 -80.47 -60.86
N VAL A 502 -12.74 -80.71 -61.10
CA VAL A 502 -13.81 -79.79 -60.65
C VAL A 502 -14.61 -80.50 -59.55
N GLY A 503 -14.67 -79.90 -58.37
CA GLY A 503 -15.48 -80.36 -57.24
C GLY A 503 -16.97 -80.47 -57.59
N ALA A 504 -17.79 -80.98 -56.66
CA ALA A 504 -19.25 -80.98 -56.88
C ALA A 504 -19.71 -79.54 -57.16
N PRO A 505 -20.44 -79.28 -58.26
CA PRO A 505 -20.89 -77.93 -58.60
C PRO A 505 -21.68 -77.29 -57.47
N ASP A 506 -21.48 -76.00 -57.23
CA ASP A 506 -22.34 -75.23 -56.33
C ASP A 506 -23.78 -75.22 -56.88
N ALA A 507 -24.68 -75.92 -56.19
CA ALA A 507 -26.09 -76.06 -56.57
C ALA A 507 -26.86 -74.74 -56.49
N ASN A 508 -26.25 -73.67 -55.96
CA ASN A 508 -26.87 -72.36 -55.83
C ASN A 508 -26.41 -71.37 -56.90
N VAL A 509 -25.58 -71.77 -57.87
CA VAL A 509 -25.07 -70.85 -58.90
C VAL A 509 -25.17 -71.46 -60.29
N ILE A 510 -26.12 -70.95 -61.09
CA ILE A 510 -26.23 -71.30 -62.51
C ILE A 510 -25.23 -70.45 -63.29
N THR A 511 -24.41 -71.12 -64.09
CA THR A 511 -23.31 -70.50 -64.84
C THR A 511 -23.50 -70.61 -66.36
N HIS A 512 -24.22 -71.63 -66.83
CA HIS A 512 -24.50 -71.83 -68.24
C HIS A 512 -25.94 -72.32 -68.42
N PHE A 513 -26.49 -72.16 -69.62
CA PHE A 513 -27.67 -72.88 -70.06
C PHE A 513 -27.35 -73.78 -71.23
N ARG A 514 -27.74 -75.04 -71.12
CA ARG A 514 -27.68 -76.00 -72.20
C ARG A 514 -29.00 -76.01 -72.95
N LEU A 515 -28.94 -75.76 -74.25
CA LEU A 515 -30.09 -75.81 -75.14
C LEU A 515 -29.95 -77.02 -76.07
N TYR A 516 -31.00 -77.82 -76.17
CA TYR A 516 -31.13 -78.84 -77.19
C TYR A 516 -32.18 -78.40 -78.19
N GLY A 517 -31.81 -78.37 -79.45
CA GLY A 517 -32.68 -77.93 -80.54
C GLY A 517 -32.64 -78.86 -81.76
N MET A 518 -33.62 -78.66 -82.62
CA MET A 518 -33.72 -79.31 -83.93
C MET A 518 -33.79 -78.25 -85.02
N PHE A 519 -33.31 -78.58 -86.22
CA PHE A 519 -33.39 -77.70 -87.38
C PHE A 519 -33.82 -78.45 -88.65
N ARG A 520 -34.65 -77.81 -89.48
CA ARG A 520 -35.20 -78.36 -90.72
C ARG A 520 -34.52 -77.68 -91.92
N GLU A 521 -33.84 -78.46 -92.77
CA GLU A 521 -33.27 -78.07 -94.07
C GLU A 521 -32.07 -77.07 -94.09
N SER A 522 -30.91 -77.56 -94.57
CA SER A 522 -29.63 -76.84 -94.87
C SER A 522 -29.02 -75.98 -93.74
N SER A 523 -27.68 -75.94 -93.64
CA SER A 523 -26.96 -75.29 -92.52
C SER A 523 -27.18 -73.78 -92.40
N GLN A 524 -27.74 -73.11 -93.42
CA GLN A 524 -27.84 -71.65 -93.49
C GLN A 524 -28.79 -71.03 -92.43
N SER A 525 -29.89 -71.70 -92.07
CA SER A 525 -30.81 -71.23 -91.02
C SER A 525 -30.18 -71.29 -89.63
N LEU A 526 -29.29 -72.27 -89.41
CA LEU A 526 -28.54 -72.46 -88.18
C LEU A 526 -27.49 -71.36 -88.00
N TYR A 527 -26.76 -71.01 -89.07
CA TYR A 527 -25.80 -69.89 -89.07
C TYR A 527 -26.47 -68.56 -88.71
N GLY A 528 -27.69 -68.30 -89.21
CA GLY A 528 -28.41 -67.07 -88.89
C GLY A 528 -28.81 -66.94 -87.41
N PHE A 529 -29.16 -68.05 -86.76
CA PHE A 529 -29.39 -68.07 -85.30
C PHE A 529 -28.09 -67.85 -84.52
N GLU A 530 -27.00 -68.48 -84.96
CA GLU A 530 -25.70 -68.39 -84.30
C GLU A 530 -25.10 -66.99 -84.35
N GLU A 531 -25.23 -66.27 -85.47
CA GLU A 531 -24.82 -64.86 -85.56
C GLU A 531 -25.58 -63.99 -84.57
N ARG A 532 -26.90 -64.15 -84.45
CA ARG A 532 -27.69 -63.40 -83.45
C ARG A 532 -27.35 -63.78 -82.01
N LEU A 533 -26.93 -65.03 -81.78
CA LEU A 533 -26.51 -65.48 -80.46
C LEU A 533 -25.18 -64.86 -80.03
N LYS A 534 -24.27 -64.57 -80.97
CA LYS A 534 -23.02 -63.85 -80.69
C LYS A 534 -23.25 -62.41 -80.21
N GLU A 535 -24.37 -61.80 -80.60
CA GLU A 535 -24.78 -60.45 -80.18
C GLU A 535 -25.63 -60.47 -78.88
N SER A 536 -25.72 -61.62 -78.21
CA SER A 536 -26.54 -61.79 -77.00
C SER A 536 -26.04 -60.96 -75.82
N VAL A 537 -26.93 -60.22 -75.16
CA VAL A 537 -26.64 -59.48 -73.91
C VAL A 537 -26.73 -60.36 -72.65
N VAL A 538 -27.10 -61.64 -72.82
CA VAL A 538 -27.31 -62.59 -71.72
C VAL A 538 -26.25 -63.70 -71.71
N PHE A 539 -25.78 -64.12 -72.89
CA PHE A 539 -24.84 -65.24 -73.04
C PHE A 539 -23.49 -64.75 -73.57
N ASP A 540 -22.38 -65.18 -72.96
CA ASP A 540 -21.01 -64.81 -73.36
C ASP A 540 -20.48 -65.72 -74.48
N VAL A 541 -20.99 -65.53 -75.70
CA VAL A 541 -20.65 -66.39 -76.85
C VAL A 541 -19.92 -65.59 -77.92
N LYS A 542 -18.59 -65.53 -77.82
CA LYS A 542 -17.76 -64.77 -78.78
C LYS A 542 -17.49 -65.52 -80.08
N GLU A 543 -17.30 -66.84 -80.01
CA GLU A 543 -17.14 -67.74 -81.16
C GLU A 543 -17.81 -69.09 -80.87
N MET A 544 -18.30 -69.77 -81.91
CA MET A 544 -18.88 -71.11 -81.80
C MET A 544 -17.79 -72.17 -82.06
N ASP A 545 -17.47 -72.98 -81.05
CA ASP A 545 -16.45 -74.02 -81.10
C ASP A 545 -17.01 -75.40 -80.69
N GLU A 546 -16.17 -76.44 -80.70
CA GLU A 546 -16.60 -77.80 -80.32
C GLU A 546 -17.00 -77.92 -78.83
N ASN A 547 -16.71 -76.91 -78.00
CA ASN A 547 -17.04 -76.92 -76.57
C ASN A 547 -18.44 -76.35 -76.31
N ASN A 548 -18.85 -75.30 -77.02
CA ASN A 548 -20.15 -74.65 -76.84
C ASN A 548 -21.20 -75.06 -77.87
N ARG A 549 -20.81 -75.77 -78.94
CA ARG A 549 -21.70 -76.23 -80.00
C ARG A 549 -21.43 -77.68 -80.38
N SER A 550 -22.50 -78.43 -80.61
CA SER A 550 -22.43 -79.75 -81.23
C SER A 550 -23.57 -79.92 -82.22
N VAL A 551 -23.26 -80.26 -83.47
CA VAL A 551 -24.25 -80.47 -84.52
C VAL A 551 -24.16 -81.91 -85.03
N VAL A 552 -25.31 -82.54 -85.19
CA VAL A 552 -25.45 -83.85 -85.83
C VAL A 552 -26.30 -83.66 -87.08
N GLU A 553 -25.63 -83.61 -88.23
CA GLU A 553 -26.28 -83.60 -89.54
C GLU A 553 -26.85 -84.99 -89.84
N LYS A 554 -28.02 -85.04 -90.48
CA LYS A 554 -28.69 -86.29 -90.83
C LYS A 554 -28.50 -86.66 -92.30
N GLY A 555 -28.63 -87.96 -92.60
CA GLY A 555 -28.53 -88.49 -93.97
C GLY A 555 -29.73 -88.12 -94.85
N ALA A 556 -29.58 -88.27 -96.18
CA ALA A 556 -30.47 -87.72 -97.22
C ALA A 556 -31.99 -88.02 -97.14
N ASN A 557 -32.44 -88.93 -96.27
CA ASN A 557 -33.84 -89.33 -96.11
C ASN A 557 -34.47 -88.95 -94.75
N GLU A 558 -33.82 -88.13 -93.92
CA GLU A 558 -34.38 -87.68 -92.64
C GLU A 558 -34.66 -86.16 -92.63
N TYR A 559 -35.76 -85.75 -91.99
CA TYR A 559 -36.34 -84.40 -92.15
C TYR A 559 -35.81 -83.30 -91.21
N ALA A 560 -34.97 -83.58 -90.20
CA ALA A 560 -34.45 -82.54 -89.30
C ALA A 560 -33.15 -82.94 -88.58
N GLY A 561 -32.11 -82.10 -88.64
CA GLY A 561 -30.85 -82.27 -87.89
C GLY A 561 -30.97 -81.88 -86.41
N PHE A 562 -29.99 -82.28 -85.59
CA PHE A 562 -29.96 -81.94 -84.16
C PHE A 562 -28.81 -80.98 -83.85
N VAL A 563 -29.05 -80.02 -82.97
CA VAL A 563 -28.02 -79.14 -82.41
C VAL A 563 -28.08 -79.06 -80.88
N ARG A 564 -26.93 -78.98 -80.23
CA ARG A 564 -26.77 -78.68 -78.81
C ARG A 564 -25.91 -77.43 -78.66
N TYR A 565 -26.36 -76.52 -77.81
CA TYR A 565 -25.59 -75.36 -77.36
C TYR A 565 -25.35 -75.40 -75.86
N ASP A 566 -24.13 -75.16 -75.42
CA ASP A 566 -23.77 -74.96 -74.02
C ASP A 566 -23.36 -73.49 -73.85
N LEU A 567 -24.31 -72.64 -73.41
CA LEU A 567 -24.18 -71.19 -73.44
C LEU A 567 -23.78 -70.63 -72.06
N PRO A 568 -22.56 -70.09 -71.88
CA PRO A 568 -22.18 -69.42 -70.64
C PRO A 568 -22.99 -68.14 -70.44
N LEU A 569 -23.36 -67.83 -69.20
CA LEU A 569 -24.01 -66.58 -68.84
C LEU A 569 -22.98 -65.48 -68.59
N ILE A 570 -23.30 -64.25 -68.98
CA ILE A 570 -22.47 -63.08 -68.66
C ILE A 570 -22.51 -62.78 -67.15
N GLU A 571 -23.69 -62.87 -66.53
CA GLU A 571 -23.89 -62.78 -65.09
C GLU A 571 -24.42 -64.10 -64.53
N HIS A 572 -23.75 -64.63 -63.50
CA HIS A 572 -24.17 -65.87 -62.86
C HIS A 572 -25.48 -65.68 -62.07
N ILE A 573 -26.38 -66.65 -62.17
CA ILE A 573 -27.64 -66.60 -61.41
C ILE A 573 -27.45 -67.35 -60.10
N HIS A 574 -27.58 -66.61 -59.01
CA HIS A 574 -27.61 -67.18 -57.67
C HIS A 574 -29.03 -67.66 -57.35
N THR A 575 -29.23 -68.98 -57.34
CA THR A 575 -30.49 -69.59 -56.98
C THR A 575 -30.54 -69.82 -55.47
N ASN A 576 -31.59 -69.30 -54.84
CA ASN A 576 -31.84 -69.51 -53.43
C ASN A 576 -32.52 -70.88 -53.24
N LYS A 577 -31.80 -72.01 -53.37
CA LYS A 577 -32.24 -73.25 -52.72
C LYS A 577 -32.01 -73.05 -51.23
N ALA A 578 -32.95 -72.34 -50.62
CA ALA A 578 -33.10 -72.29 -49.18
C ALA A 578 -33.16 -73.75 -48.68
N LYS A 579 -32.24 -74.09 -47.79
CA LYS A 579 -32.45 -75.19 -46.85
C LYS A 579 -33.23 -74.66 -45.67
#